data_AF-A0A947EUG2-F1
#
_entry.id   AF-A0A947EUG2-F1
#
_cell.length_a   1.000
_cell.length_b   1.000
_cell.length_c   1.000
_cell.angle_alpha   90.00
_cell.angle_beta   90.00
_cell.angle_gamma   90.00
#
_symmetry.space_group_name_H-M   'P 1'
#
loop_
_entity.id
_entity.type
_entity.pdbx_description
1 polymer ?
#
loop_
_entity_poly.entity_id
_entity_poly.type
_entity_poly.pdbx_seq_one_letter_code
_entity_poly.pdbx_strand_id
1 'polypeptide(L)'
;PDTDNVFALYKLLATKEEVFQMRENYLGGNFGYGHAKQALYEVIIREFADARAKFAHYMDNLEEIDAILSQGAAKAAQVGDEVLRRVRDKLGYR
;
A
#
# COMPACT_ATOMS: atom_id res chain seq x y z
N PRO A 1 -7.47 -20.62 -14.36
CA PRO A 1 -7.21 -19.22 -13.93
C PRO A 1 -8.34 -18.61 -13.09
N ASP A 2 -9.62 -18.83 -13.46
CA ASP A 2 -10.74 -18.06 -12.90
C ASP A 2 -11.12 -18.41 -11.45
N THR A 3 -10.61 -19.52 -10.91
CA THR A 3 -10.77 -19.94 -9.50
C THR A 3 -9.46 -19.91 -8.71
N ASP A 4 -8.37 -19.42 -9.29
CA ASP A 4 -7.06 -19.42 -8.65
C ASP A 4 -6.73 -18.08 -8.00
N ASN A 5 -6.47 -18.12 -6.69
CA ASN A 5 -6.09 -16.97 -5.88
C ASN A 5 -4.77 -16.33 -6.34
N VAL A 6 -3.79 -17.11 -6.83
CA VAL A 6 -2.51 -16.56 -7.28
C VAL A 6 -2.71 -15.73 -8.55
N PHE A 7 -3.52 -16.23 -9.49
CA PHE A 7 -3.88 -15.48 -10.69
C PHE A 7 -4.69 -14.21 -10.35
N ALA A 8 -5.61 -14.29 -9.38
CA ALA A 8 -6.38 -13.14 -8.92
C ALA A 8 -5.48 -12.04 -8.34
N LEU A 9 -4.51 -12.40 -7.49
CA LEU A 9 -3.55 -11.46 -6.92
C LEU A 9 -2.61 -10.89 -7.99
N TYR A 10 -2.13 -11.73 -8.91
CA TYR A 10 -1.26 -11.30 -10.01
C TYR A 10 -1.93 -10.23 -10.87
N LYS A 11 -3.21 -10.42 -11.18
CA LYS A 11 -4.01 -9.50 -11.99
C LYS A 11 -4.15 -8.09 -11.39
N LEU A 12 -4.03 -7.94 -10.07
CA LEU A 12 -4.12 -6.64 -9.40
C LEU A 12 -2.84 -5.80 -9.57
N LEU A 13 -1.70 -6.47 -9.80
CA LEU A 13 -0.38 -5.83 -9.77
C LEU A 13 0.30 -5.81 -11.14
N ALA A 14 0.07 -6.82 -11.97
CA ALA A 14 0.71 -6.97 -13.27
C ALA A 14 0.03 -6.15 -14.37
N THR A 15 0.74 -5.92 -15.48
CA THR A 15 0.17 -5.24 -16.65
C THR A 15 -0.85 -6.12 -17.39
N LYS A 16 -1.67 -5.53 -18.26
CA LYS A 16 -2.69 -6.28 -19.02
C LYS A 16 -2.06 -7.35 -19.91
N GLU A 17 -0.91 -7.05 -20.48
CA GLU A 17 -0.11 -7.92 -21.34
C GLU A 17 0.43 -9.11 -20.53
N GLU A 18 0.98 -8.85 -19.35
CA GLU A 18 1.49 -9.88 -18.43
C GLU A 18 0.37 -10.81 -17.93
N VAL A 19 -0.80 -10.26 -17.61
CA VAL A 19 -1.98 -11.04 -17.19
C VAL A 19 -2.48 -11.92 -18.33
N PHE A 20 -2.50 -11.39 -19.56
CA PHE A 20 -2.90 -12.16 -20.75
C PHE A 20 -1.94 -13.33 -20.98
N GLN A 21 -0.62 -13.07 -20.98
CA GLN A 21 0.39 -14.12 -21.13
C GLN A 21 0.28 -15.19 -20.05
N MET A 22 0.08 -14.77 -18.79
CA MET A 22 -0.10 -15.72 -17.69
C MET A 22 -1.38 -16.55 -17.88
N ARG A 23 -2.46 -15.97 -18.39
CA ARG A 23 -3.69 -16.72 -18.70
C ARG A 23 -3.46 -17.77 -19.79
N GLU A 24 -2.80 -17.40 -20.89
CA GLU A 24 -2.46 -18.31 -21.98
C GLU A 24 -1.59 -19.48 -21.48
N ASN A 25 -0.61 -19.19 -20.62
CA ASN A 25 0.24 -20.22 -20.01
C ASN A 25 -0.57 -21.22 -19.16
N TYR A 26 -1.54 -20.74 -18.39
CA TYR A 26 -2.45 -21.62 -17.62
C TYR A 26 -3.34 -22.49 -18.51
N LEU A 27 -3.79 -21.97 -19.66
CA LEU A 27 -4.64 -22.70 -20.61
C LEU A 27 -3.82 -23.70 -21.46
N GLY A 28 -2.54 -23.41 -21.71
CA GLY A 28 -1.61 -24.23 -22.49
C GLY A 28 -1.11 -25.51 -21.81
N GLY A 29 -1.54 -25.81 -20.58
CA GLY A 29 -1.37 -27.15 -19.98
C GLY A 29 0.00 -27.52 -19.43
N ASN A 30 0.99 -26.60 -19.40
CA ASN A 30 2.34 -26.83 -18.85
C ASN A 30 2.75 -25.80 -17.76
N PHE A 31 1.81 -25.03 -17.26
CA PHE A 31 2.08 -23.98 -16.27
C PHE A 31 1.60 -24.39 -14.88
N GLY A 32 2.54 -24.92 -14.09
CA GLY A 32 2.30 -25.28 -12.70
C GLY A 32 2.14 -24.07 -11.76
N TYR A 33 1.50 -24.30 -10.61
CA TYR A 33 1.29 -23.31 -9.56
C TYR A 33 2.59 -22.69 -9.01
N GLY A 34 3.71 -23.40 -9.09
CA GLY A 34 5.04 -22.88 -8.73
C GLY A 34 5.47 -21.72 -9.63
N HIS A 35 5.31 -21.85 -10.95
CA HIS A 35 5.64 -20.78 -11.90
C HIS A 35 4.74 -19.56 -11.69
N ALA A 36 3.47 -19.78 -11.37
CA ALA A 36 2.53 -18.71 -11.07
C ALA A 36 2.92 -17.91 -9.84
N LYS A 37 3.32 -18.60 -8.77
CA LYS A 37 3.80 -17.95 -7.54
C LYS A 37 5.10 -17.20 -7.77
N GLN A 38 5.99 -17.74 -8.58
CA GLN A 38 7.25 -17.07 -8.93
C GLN A 38 6.96 -15.77 -9.69
N ALA A 39 6.11 -15.80 -10.70
CA ALA A 39 5.69 -14.60 -11.43
C ALA A 39 5.03 -13.56 -10.51
N LEU A 40 4.15 -14.01 -9.59
CA LEU A 40 3.56 -13.13 -8.59
C LEU A 40 4.59 -12.50 -7.66
N TYR A 41 5.57 -13.27 -7.20
CA TYR A 41 6.66 -12.75 -6.37
C TYR A 41 7.45 -11.65 -7.09
N GLU A 42 7.82 -11.89 -8.35
CA GLU A 42 8.60 -10.93 -9.14
C GLU A 42 7.83 -9.62 -9.36
N VAL A 43 6.54 -9.71 -9.70
CA VAL A 43 5.69 -8.52 -9.85
C VAL A 43 5.55 -7.77 -8.53
N ILE A 44 5.32 -8.46 -7.40
CA ILE A 44 5.26 -7.81 -6.08
C ILE A 44 6.56 -7.06 -5.77
N ILE A 45 7.71 -7.67 -6.00
CA ILE A 45 9.00 -7.02 -5.73
C ILE A 45 9.19 -5.80 -6.64
N ARG A 46 8.84 -5.90 -7.92
CA ARG A 46 8.95 -4.81 -8.88
C ARG A 46 8.04 -3.63 -8.52
N GLU A 47 6.75 -3.88 -8.36
CA GLU A 47 5.76 -2.81 -8.14
C GLU A 47 5.97 -2.10 -6.79
N PHE A 48 6.43 -2.83 -5.76
CA PHE A 48 6.68 -2.25 -4.44
C PHE A 48 8.15 -1.87 -4.20
N ALA A 49 9.03 -1.89 -5.20
CA ALA A 49 10.46 -1.61 -5.03
C ALA A 49 10.69 -0.25 -4.36
N ASP A 50 10.08 0.81 -4.90
CA ASP A 50 10.21 2.18 -4.39
C ASP A 50 9.60 2.34 -2.99
N ALA A 51 8.44 1.75 -2.76
CA ALA A 51 7.76 1.81 -1.46
C ALA A 51 8.59 1.12 -0.38
N ARG A 52 9.21 -0.02 -0.71
CA ARG A 52 10.09 -0.76 0.21
C ARG A 52 11.39 -0.01 0.48
N ALA A 53 11.99 0.62 -0.54
CA ALA A 53 13.17 1.45 -0.37
C ALA A 53 12.87 2.66 0.54
N LYS A 54 11.74 3.35 0.33
CA LYS A 54 11.29 4.46 1.19
C LYS A 54 11.00 3.99 2.62
N PHE A 55 10.32 2.85 2.76
CA PHE A 55 10.05 2.28 4.09
C PHE A 55 11.35 1.98 4.84
N ALA A 56 12.31 1.32 4.18
CA ALA A 56 13.62 1.04 4.78
C ALA A 56 14.33 2.34 5.17
N HIS A 57 14.36 3.34 4.28
CA HIS A 57 14.92 4.66 4.56
C HIS A 57 14.30 5.30 5.82
N TYR A 58 12.97 5.31 5.93
CA TYR A 58 12.31 5.90 7.10
C TYR A 58 12.55 5.09 8.38
N MET A 59 12.59 3.77 8.31
CA MET A 59 12.88 2.92 9.48
C MET A 59 14.32 3.12 9.98
N ASP A 60 15.26 3.39 9.08
CA ASP A 60 16.64 3.73 9.43
C ASP A 60 16.80 5.19 9.90
N ASN A 61 15.82 6.06 9.62
CA ASN A 61 15.83 7.49 9.95
C ASN A 61 14.55 7.89 10.72
N LEU A 62 14.35 7.32 11.90
CA LEU A 62 13.14 7.53 12.72
C LEU A 62 12.89 9.01 13.06
N GLU A 63 13.93 9.83 13.21
CA GLU A 63 13.79 11.27 13.46
C GLU A 63 13.02 12.00 12.34
N GLU A 64 13.16 11.54 11.09
CA GLU A 64 12.43 12.08 9.95
C GLU A 64 10.92 11.75 10.08
N ILE A 65 10.59 10.54 10.54
CA ILE A 65 9.20 10.15 10.83
C ILE A 65 8.63 11.04 11.92
N ASP A 66 9.33 11.21 13.04
CA ASP A 66 8.86 12.03 14.17
C ASP A 66 8.66 13.49 13.76
N ALA A 67 9.53 14.04 12.91
CA ALA A 67 9.39 15.37 12.37
C ALA A 67 8.12 15.49 11.50
N ILE A 68 7.85 14.52 10.61
CA ILE A 68 6.65 14.49 9.77
C ILE A 68 5.38 14.36 10.62
N LEU A 69 5.40 13.46 11.62
CA LEU A 69 4.28 13.24 12.53
C LEU A 69 3.98 14.48 13.38
N SER A 70 5.01 15.14 13.90
CA SER A 70 4.90 16.37 14.68
C SER A 70 4.26 17.50 13.86
N GLN A 71 4.66 17.65 12.60
CA GLN A 71 4.03 18.62 11.69
C GLN A 71 2.55 18.29 11.41
N GLY A 72 2.22 17.01 11.22
CA GLY A 72 0.84 16.56 11.06
C GLY A 72 -0.01 16.83 12.30
N ALA A 73 0.53 16.53 13.47
CA ALA A 73 -0.10 16.77 14.76
C ALA A 73 -0.36 18.26 15.00
N ALA A 74 0.60 19.14 14.69
CA ALA A 74 0.42 20.59 14.82
C ALA A 74 -0.73 21.11 13.94
N LYS A 75 -0.83 20.65 12.69
CA LYS A 75 -1.92 21.02 11.77
C LYS A 75 -3.27 20.50 12.28
N ALA A 76 -3.32 19.25 12.74
CA ALA A 76 -4.54 18.65 13.29
C ALA A 76 -4.99 19.36 14.59
N ALA A 77 -4.04 19.73 15.45
CA ALA A 77 -4.30 20.44 16.70
C ALA A 77 -4.96 21.80 16.45
N GLN A 78 -4.51 22.56 15.44
CA GLN A 78 -5.14 23.85 15.10
C GLN A 78 -6.63 23.70 14.80
N VAL A 79 -7.00 22.70 14.00
CA VAL A 79 -8.40 22.41 13.65
C VAL A 79 -9.15 21.89 14.89
N GLY A 80 -8.53 20.99 15.66
CA GLY A 80 -9.11 20.43 16.88
C GLY A 80 -9.40 21.48 17.94
N ASP A 81 -8.47 22.40 18.17
CA ASP A 81 -8.58 23.49 19.13
C ASP A 81 -9.67 24.49 18.74
N GLU A 82 -9.81 24.79 17.45
CA GLU A 82 -10.91 25.63 16.95
C GLU A 82 -12.27 24.97 17.22
N VAL A 83 -12.40 23.68 16.91
CA VAL A 83 -13.63 22.91 17.15
C VAL A 83 -13.93 22.85 18.66
N LEU A 84 -12.94 22.52 19.47
CA LEU A 84 -13.08 22.43 20.93
C LEU A 84 -13.46 23.77 21.55
N ARG A 85 -12.90 24.88 21.07
CA ARG A 85 -13.26 26.22 21.55
C ARG A 85 -14.74 26.52 21.32
N ARG A 86 -15.25 26.27 20.11
CA ARG A 86 -16.68 26.45 19.81
C ARG A 86 -17.58 25.61 20.71
N VAL A 87 -17.17 24.37 21.00
CA VAL A 87 -17.92 23.48 21.90
C VAL A 87 -17.88 23.99 23.34
N ARG A 88 -16.71 24.39 23.84
CA ARG A 88 -16.52 24.95 25.19
C ARG A 88 -17.34 26.23 25.40
N ASP A 89 -17.33 27.14 24.43
CA ASP A 89 -18.14 28.37 24.44
C ASP A 89 -19.64 28.07 24.57
N LYS A 90 -20.14 27.03 23.88
CA LYS A 90 -21.56 26.63 23.94
C LYS A 90 -21.94 25.92 25.22
N LEU A 91 -21.00 25.22 25.86
CA LEU A 91 -21.22 24.50 27.11
C LEU A 91 -20.98 25.36 28.36
N GLY A 92 -20.51 26.60 28.21
CA GLY A 92 -20.24 27.51 29.32
C GLY A 92 -18.93 27.21 30.07
N TYR A 93 -18.08 26.34 29.51
CA TYR A 93 -16.73 26.13 30.00
C TYR A 93 -15.83 27.21 29.38
N ARG A 94 -15.37 28.18 30.17
CA ARG A 94 -14.30 29.11 29.78
C ARG A 94 -12.93 28.45 29.94
#